data_AF-A0A3E1DPE3-F1
#
_entry.id   AF-A0A3E1DPE3-F1
#
_cell.length_a   1.000
_cell.length_b   1.000
_cell.length_c   1.000
_cell.angle_alpha   90.00
_cell.angle_beta   90.00
_cell.angle_gamma   90.00
#
_symmetry.space_group_name_H-M   'P 1'
#
loop_
_entity.id
_entity.type
_entity.pdbx_description
1 polymer ?
#
loop_
_entity_poly.entity_id
_entity_poly.type
_entity_poly.pdbx_seq_one_letter_code
_entity_poly.pdbx_strand_id
1 'polypeptide(L)'
;MFDSNNKKKPLSERERETLKRLRESLPEYEIHANMRLADAIKADWKQFRSIKGYHLDFVICNQSGDIVAAIELDDSTHDNRKAQERDAKKINGLVMQASN
;
A
#
# COMPACT_ATOMS: atom_id res chain seq x y z
N MET A 1 -18.24 -14.68 -13.77
CA MET A 1 -17.45 -15.06 -14.96
C MET A 1 -16.52 -13.89 -15.26
N PHE A 2 -15.20 -14.11 -15.32
CA PHE A 2 -14.24 -13.04 -15.64
C PHE A 2 -14.37 -12.73 -17.14
N ASP A 3 -14.81 -11.52 -17.49
CA ASP A 3 -14.85 -11.06 -18.89
C ASP A 3 -13.43 -10.71 -19.34
N SER A 4 -12.92 -11.43 -20.33
CA SER A 4 -11.57 -11.23 -20.83
C SER A 4 -11.39 -9.98 -21.70
N ASN A 5 -12.48 -9.32 -22.11
CA ASN A 5 -12.45 -8.20 -23.05
C ASN A 5 -12.43 -6.82 -22.37
N ASN A 6 -12.66 -6.76 -21.05
CA ASN A 6 -12.59 -5.52 -20.25
C ASN A 6 -11.59 -5.68 -19.08
N LYS A 7 -10.32 -5.93 -19.42
CA LYS A 7 -9.26 -6.16 -18.42
C LYS A 7 -8.50 -4.87 -18.12
N LYS A 8 -8.61 -4.38 -16.87
CA LYS A 8 -7.64 -3.43 -16.32
C LYS A 8 -6.44 -4.23 -15.78
N LYS A 9 -5.21 -3.77 -16.08
CA LYS A 9 -4.02 -4.31 -15.41
C LYS A 9 -4.07 -3.95 -13.92
N PRO A 10 -3.80 -4.88 -13.00
CA PRO A 10 -3.91 -4.62 -11.57
C PRO A 10 -2.80 -3.68 -11.06
N LEU A 11 -1.67 -3.61 -11.77
CA LEU A 11 -0.55 -2.73 -11.47
C LEU A 11 -0.27 -1.80 -12.66
N SER A 12 0.16 -0.58 -12.37
CA SER A 12 0.79 0.29 -13.35
C SER A 12 2.12 -0.30 -13.85
N GLU A 13 2.65 0.21 -14.96
CA GLU A 13 3.95 -0.24 -15.46
C GLU A 13 5.07 0.02 -14.45
N ARG A 14 5.03 1.17 -13.78
CA ARG A 14 6.00 1.57 -12.75
C ARG A 14 5.91 0.69 -11.50
N GLU A 15 4.70 0.39 -11.04
CA GLU A 15 4.48 -0.57 -9.95
C GLU A 15 5.00 -1.96 -10.32
N ARG A 16 4.74 -2.42 -11.54
CA ARG A 16 5.19 -3.75 -12.00
C ARG A 16 6.72 -3.86 -12.03
N GLU A 17 7.39 -2.84 -12.55
CA GLU A 17 8.86 -2.78 -12.57
C GLU A 17 9.43 -2.71 -11.15
N THR A 18 8.82 -1.91 -10.27
CA THR A 18 9.23 -1.81 -8.87
C THR A 18 9.06 -3.15 -8.15
N LEU A 19 7.91 -3.82 -8.31
CA LEU A 19 7.66 -5.13 -7.72
C LEU A 19 8.71 -6.16 -8.14
N LYS A 20 9.11 -6.14 -9.42
CA LYS A 20 10.17 -7.02 -9.92
C LYS A 20 11.48 -6.75 -9.18
N ARG A 21 11.91 -5.49 -9.10
CA ARG A 21 13.16 -5.10 -8.39
C ARG A 21 13.12 -5.45 -6.91
N LEU A 22 11.99 -5.24 -6.24
CA LEU A 22 11.81 -5.59 -4.83
C LEU A 22 11.96 -7.10 -4.64
N ARG A 23 11.33 -7.93 -5.48
CA ARG A 23 11.45 -9.40 -5.40
C ARG A 23 12.86 -9.89 -5.65
N GLU A 24 13.58 -9.27 -6.57
CA GLU A 24 14.98 -9.60 -6.86
C GLU A 24 15.90 -9.17 -5.71
N SER A 25 15.64 -8.03 -5.08
CA SER A 25 16.49 -7.47 -4.02
C SER A 25 16.20 -8.04 -2.63
N LEU A 26 14.97 -8.51 -2.39
CA LEU A 26 14.48 -9.00 -1.10
C LEU A 26 13.89 -10.42 -1.27
N PRO A 27 14.69 -11.41 -1.73
CA PRO A 27 14.18 -12.74 -2.07
C PRO A 27 13.62 -13.52 -0.87
N GLU A 28 14.02 -13.14 0.35
CA GLU A 28 13.58 -13.79 1.60
C GLU A 28 12.34 -13.13 2.23
N TYR A 29 11.83 -12.06 1.63
CA TYR A 29 10.68 -11.32 2.14
C TYR A 29 9.45 -11.53 1.25
N GLU A 30 8.28 -11.49 1.88
CA GLU A 30 7.01 -11.46 1.15
C GLU A 30 6.67 -10.02 0.76
N ILE A 31 6.19 -9.83 -0.47
CA ILE A 31 5.84 -8.51 -1.00
C ILE A 31 4.40 -8.54 -1.47
N HIS A 32 3.56 -7.73 -0.81
CA HIS A 32 2.15 -7.55 -1.15
C HIS A 32 1.96 -6.21 -1.86
N ALA A 33 1.55 -6.25 -3.12
CA ALA A 33 1.24 -5.05 -3.90
C ALA A 33 -0.21 -4.61 -3.67
N ASN A 34 -0.47 -3.30 -3.63
CA ASN A 34 -1.82 -2.72 -3.46
C ASN A 34 -2.56 -3.24 -2.21
N MET A 35 -1.86 -3.39 -1.08
CA MET A 35 -2.49 -3.77 0.18
C MET A 35 -3.33 -2.61 0.73
N ARG A 36 -4.54 -2.88 1.22
CA ARG A 36 -5.31 -1.84 1.92
C ARG A 36 -4.63 -1.48 3.22
N LEU A 37 -4.56 -0.19 3.52
CA LEU A 37 -4.02 0.29 4.79
C LEU A 37 -4.79 -0.33 5.98
N ALA A 38 -6.09 -0.54 5.82
CA ALA A 38 -6.93 -1.19 6.84
C ALA A 38 -6.57 -2.66 7.13
N ASP A 39 -5.96 -3.36 6.17
CA ASP A 39 -5.54 -4.75 6.35
C ASP A 39 -4.10 -4.82 6.89
N ALA A 40 -3.32 -3.74 6.74
CA ALA A 40 -1.96 -3.61 7.24
C ALA A 40 -1.87 -3.16 8.71
N ILE A 41 -2.95 -2.61 9.27
CA ILE A 41 -2.92 -2.02 10.61
C ILE A 41 -4.10 -2.50 11.46
N LYS A 42 -3.86 -2.75 12.75
CA LYS A 42 -4.94 -2.95 13.71
C LYS A 42 -5.67 -1.63 13.93
N ALA A 43 -6.95 -1.59 13.58
CA ALA A 43 -7.78 -0.42 13.67
C ALA A 43 -9.10 -0.75 14.39
N ASP A 44 -9.54 0.12 15.29
CA ASP A 44 -10.91 0.09 15.78
C ASP A 44 -11.91 0.40 14.65
N TRP A 45 -13.20 0.25 14.91
CA TRP A 45 -14.22 0.45 13.86
C TRP A 45 -14.24 1.88 13.28
N LYS A 46 -13.93 2.90 14.09
CA LYS A 46 -13.92 4.29 13.68
C LYS A 46 -12.70 4.58 12.80
N GLN A 47 -11.53 4.09 13.21
CA GLN A 47 -10.28 4.16 12.46
C GLN A 47 -10.42 3.40 11.14
N PHE A 48 -10.93 2.16 11.16
CA PHE A 48 -11.17 1.33 9.98
C PHE A 48 -11.98 2.09 8.91
N ARG A 49 -13.09 2.72 9.30
CA ARG A 49 -13.92 3.51 8.36
C ARG A 49 -13.16 4.67 7.74
N SER A 50 -12.24 5.27 8.48
CA SER A 50 -11.42 6.39 8.00
C SER A 50 -10.32 5.95 7.03
N ILE A 51 -9.79 4.73 7.17
CA ILE A 51 -8.61 4.26 6.41
C ILE A 51 -8.92 3.24 5.30
N LYS A 52 -10.09 2.59 5.31
CA LYS A 52 -10.45 1.48 4.39
C LYS A 52 -10.36 1.79 2.89
N GLY A 53 -10.37 3.07 2.53
CA GLY A 53 -10.26 3.52 1.13
C GLY A 53 -8.83 3.67 0.63
N TYR A 54 -7.84 3.67 1.53
CA TYR A 54 -6.44 3.87 1.18
C TYR A 54 -5.73 2.54 0.96
N HIS A 55 -4.87 2.52 -0.05
CA HIS A 55 -4.00 1.39 -0.40
C HIS A 55 -2.56 1.85 -0.34
N LEU A 56 -1.69 0.96 0.11
CA LEU A 56 -0.24 1.05 0.08
C LEU A 56 0.24 0.37 -1.20
N ASP A 57 1.15 0.99 -1.95
CA ASP A 57 1.64 0.40 -3.21
C ASP A 57 2.34 -0.93 -2.96
N PHE A 58 3.18 -1.00 -1.92
CA PHE A 58 3.78 -2.25 -1.45
C PHE A 58 3.85 -2.35 0.07
N VAL A 59 3.66 -3.55 0.57
CA VAL A 59 3.95 -3.95 1.97
C VAL A 59 4.93 -5.11 1.94
N ILE A 60 5.99 -5.00 2.74
CA ILE A 60 7.04 -5.99 2.89
C ILE A 60 6.83 -6.69 4.23
N CYS A 61 6.77 -8.02 4.19
CA CYS A 61 6.68 -8.86 5.38
C CYS A 61 7.89 -9.78 5.50
N ASN A 62 8.33 -10.04 6.73
CA ASN A 62 9.34 -11.06 7.02
C ASN A 62 8.75 -12.48 6.83
N GLN A 63 9.58 -13.51 7.01
CA GLN A 63 9.15 -14.93 6.88
C GLN A 63 8.12 -15.37 7.94
N SER A 64 7.95 -14.60 9.01
CA SER A 64 6.91 -14.83 10.04
C SER A 64 5.58 -14.16 9.70
N GLY A 65 5.52 -13.39 8.61
CA GLY A 65 4.35 -12.63 8.18
C GLY A 65 4.21 -11.26 8.83
N ASP A 66 5.20 -10.81 9.63
CA ASP A 66 5.18 -9.49 10.24
C ASP A 66 5.54 -8.42 9.20
N ILE A 67 4.76 -7.34 9.17
CA ILE A 67 5.04 -6.17 8.33
C ILE A 67 6.30 -5.48 8.85
N VAL A 68 7.32 -5.38 8.01
CA VAL A 68 8.59 -4.70 8.31
C VAL A 68 8.74 -3.36 7.60
N ALA A 69 8.02 -3.17 6.50
CA ALA A 69 8.00 -1.90 5.78
C ALA A 69 6.74 -1.73 4.92
N ALA A 70 6.35 -0.48 4.70
CA ALA A 70 5.38 -0.07 3.69
C ALA A 70 6.07 0.92 2.73
N ILE A 71 5.82 0.77 1.44
CA ILE A 71 6.39 1.60 0.38
C ILE A 71 5.24 2.22 -0.41
N GLU A 72 5.27 3.54 -0.54
CA GLU A 72 4.44 4.31 -1.46
C GLU A 72 5.37 4.84 -2.55
N LEU A 73 4.98 4.66 -3.81
CA LEU A 73 5.72 5.19 -4.92
C LEU A 73 5.29 6.63 -5.16
N ASP A 74 6.21 7.57 -4.96
CA ASP A 74 5.97 8.98 -5.18
C ASP A 74 5.39 9.19 -6.59
N ASP A 75 4.14 9.63 -6.68
CA ASP A 75 3.47 9.94 -7.93
C ASP A 75 3.56 11.45 -8.08
N SER A 76 4.44 11.90 -8.98
CA SER A 76 4.77 13.31 -9.21
C SER A 76 3.62 14.13 -9.84
N THR A 77 2.37 13.73 -9.61
CA THR A 77 1.16 14.35 -10.16
C THR A 77 0.29 15.04 -9.10
N HIS A 78 0.81 15.27 -7.89
CA HIS A 78 0.05 15.78 -6.75
C HIS A 78 0.38 17.21 -6.33
N ASP A 79 -0.01 18.18 -7.16
CA ASP A 79 0.00 19.61 -6.77
C ASP A 79 -1.41 20.17 -6.55
N ASN A 80 -2.32 19.34 -6.02
CA ASN A 80 -3.64 19.80 -5.62
C ASN A 80 -3.94 19.46 -4.15
N ARG A 81 -4.60 20.40 -3.45
CA ARG A 81 -4.94 20.34 -2.02
C ARG A 81 -5.63 19.02 -1.60
N LYS A 82 -6.42 18.41 -2.48
CA LYS A 82 -7.09 17.13 -2.21
C LYS A 82 -6.13 15.95 -2.12
N ALA A 83 -4.99 15.99 -2.81
CA ALA A 83 -3.95 14.97 -2.68
C ALA A 83 -3.22 15.10 -1.34
N GLN A 84 -2.85 16.32 -0.94
CA GLN A 84 -2.20 16.59 0.35
C GLN A 84 -3.07 16.16 1.54
N GLU A 85 -4.39 16.40 1.49
CA GLU A 85 -5.32 15.93 2.54
C GLU A 85 -5.45 14.40 2.59
N ARG A 86 -5.28 13.71 1.45
CA ARG A 86 -5.26 12.23 1.40
C ARG A 86 -3.96 11.68 1.95
N ASP A 87 -2.83 12.28 1.60
CA ASP A 87 -1.52 11.89 2.11
C ASP A 87 -1.40 12.09 3.61
N ALA A 88 -1.87 13.21 4.14
CA ALA A 88 -1.90 13.46 5.58
C ALA A 88 -2.70 12.39 6.33
N LYS A 89 -3.82 11.91 5.75
CA LYS A 89 -4.62 10.82 6.34
C LYS A 89 -3.92 9.47 6.26
N LYS A 90 -3.21 9.16 5.18
CA LYS A 90 -2.38 7.94 5.06
C LYS A 90 -1.24 7.94 6.09
N ILE A 91 -0.47 9.04 6.16
CA ILE A 91 0.67 9.19 7.07
C ILE A 91 0.22 9.03 8.53
N ASN A 92 -0.87 9.69 8.92
CA ASN A 92 -1.41 9.57 10.28
C ASN A 92 -1.82 8.12 10.62
N GLY A 93 -2.35 7.37 9.65
CA GLY A 93 -2.68 5.96 9.83
C GLY A 93 -1.46 5.07 10.07
N LEU A 94 -0.35 5.31 9.35
CA LEU A 94 0.93 4.61 9.54
C LEU A 94 1.57 4.94 10.89
N VAL A 95 1.58 6.22 11.29
CA VAL A 95 2.21 6.67 12.55
C VAL A 95 1.53 6.08 13.79
N MET A 96 0.20 5.85 13.76
CA MET A 96 -0.52 5.20 14.87
C MET A 96 -0.04 3.76 15.16
N GLN A 97 0.61 3.06 14.24
CA GLN A 97 1.18 1.73 14.51
C GLN A 97 2.53 1.77 15.23
N ALA A 98 3.36 2.77 14.97
CA ALA A 98 4.70 2.87 15.55
C ALA A 98 4.72 3.29 17.04
N SER A 99 3.56 3.65 17.60
CA SER A 99 3.43 4.17 18.97
C SER A 99 2.79 3.18 19.96
N ASN A 100 2.60 1.91 19.57
CA ASN A 100 2.03 0.85 20.42
C ASN A 100 3.03 -0.27 20.69
#